data_AF-A0A318A126-F1
#
_entry.id   AF-A0A318A126-F1
#
_cell.length_a   1.000
_cell.length_b   1.000
_cell.length_c   1.000
_cell.angle_alpha   90.00
_cell.angle_beta   90.00
_cell.angle_gamma   90.00
#
_symmetry.space_group_name_H-M   'P 1'
#
loop_
_entity.id
_entity.type
_entity.pdbx_description
1 polymer ?
#
loop_
_entity_poly.entity_id
_entity_poly.type
_entity_poly.pdbx_seq_one_letter_code
_entity_poly.pdbx_strand_id
1 'polypeptide(L)'
;MNQFLNHNHTLRYFFEKNLDELDVNSASELVDLDSIDYVLRKCLTIEEMREAGSFFTGQQLATEVLSNFQTRINFDSIVLDPTCGAGNLLIECSRFLDVEETLSITIERWGRVLCGYDIHESFIEAAKLRIVIEALRRGVRRDCSIDDALACLDNIKAKDVLNIKSDDLMGVTHVIANPPFTAWESPKTNYWKRGKVNSAGVVMDHLLRTLPPLCEIHAILPDVLRSGSRYQGFRNFVSSKMKGDCNIWGRFSSKADVDVFLLKGIYSENDNKVSWFDETEKQVGRKLGDDFDVCIGPLVGYRDPKEGPEHPYVHPKNAPIWETLRQLPEKRKFSGRVITGPFVVVKRTSSPTDRYRASATIIMIKEPIAVENHMIVIKPRDNTLRSCQRLMRILRAEATNEFLNQRIRLRHLTVGVVKEIPLD
;
A
#
# COMPACT_ATOMS: atom_id res chain seq x y z
N MET A 1 21.16 0.92 13.32
CA MET A 1 20.76 -0.50 13.36
C MET A 1 21.99 -1.39 13.48
N ASN A 2 22.61 -1.48 14.67
CA ASN A 2 23.86 -2.24 14.83
C ASN A 2 23.69 -3.75 14.64
N GLN A 3 22.47 -4.29 14.76
CA GLN A 3 22.21 -5.72 14.59
C GLN A 3 22.22 -6.18 13.13
N PHE A 4 21.98 -5.28 12.17
CA PHE A 4 22.05 -5.61 10.73
C PHE A 4 23.51 -5.71 10.23
N LEU A 5 24.48 -5.15 10.98
CA LEU A 5 25.91 -5.30 10.69
C LEU A 5 26.34 -6.78 10.73
N ASN A 6 25.77 -7.59 11.64
CA ASN A 6 26.05 -9.03 11.70
C ASN A 6 25.60 -9.75 10.42
N HIS A 7 24.49 -9.32 9.82
CA HIS A 7 24.04 -9.85 8.55
C HIS A 7 25.02 -9.47 7.42
N ASN A 8 25.46 -8.22 7.37
CA ASN A 8 26.46 -7.76 6.40
C ASN A 8 27.79 -8.50 6.56
N HIS A 9 28.25 -8.75 7.80
CA HIS A 9 29.41 -9.59 8.07
C HIS A 9 29.24 -11.02 7.55
N THR A 10 28.04 -11.60 7.69
CA THR A 10 27.72 -12.93 7.14
C THR A 10 27.80 -12.93 5.62
N LEU A 11 27.27 -11.91 4.96
CA LEU A 11 27.34 -11.75 3.50
C LEU A 11 28.78 -11.55 3.00
N ARG A 12 29.58 -10.73 3.69
CA ARG A 12 31.01 -10.54 3.39
C ARG A 12 31.79 -11.85 3.56
N TYR A 13 31.59 -12.54 4.68
CA TYR A 13 32.21 -13.83 4.95
C TYR A 13 31.83 -14.89 3.90
N PHE A 14 30.59 -14.87 3.43
CA PHE A 14 30.15 -15.72 2.32
C PHE A 14 30.95 -15.44 1.04
N PHE A 15 31.18 -14.17 0.69
CA PHE A 15 32.00 -13.81 -0.46
C PHE A 15 33.46 -14.28 -0.35
N GLU A 16 34.02 -14.25 0.86
CA GLU A 16 35.42 -14.59 1.11
C GLU A 16 35.70 -16.10 1.02
N LYS A 17 34.70 -16.96 1.25
CA LYS A 17 34.84 -18.42 1.08
C LYS A 17 35.14 -18.79 -0.39
N ASN A 18 35.97 -19.81 -0.58
CA ASN A 18 36.35 -20.29 -1.92
C ASN A 18 35.12 -20.78 -2.71
N LEU A 19 35.05 -20.37 -3.98
CA LEU A 19 33.95 -20.69 -4.90
C LEU A 19 33.75 -22.19 -5.13
N ASP A 20 34.80 -23.00 -5.02
CA ASP A 20 34.73 -24.46 -5.17
C ASP A 20 33.97 -25.15 -4.02
N GLU A 21 33.73 -24.44 -2.91
CA GLU A 21 32.91 -24.88 -1.77
C GLU A 21 31.55 -24.16 -1.69
N LEU A 22 31.24 -23.25 -2.63
CA LEU A 22 29.98 -22.52 -2.63
C LEU A 22 28.85 -23.41 -3.13
N ASP A 23 28.10 -23.96 -2.18
CA ASP A 23 26.80 -24.55 -2.44
C ASP A 23 25.87 -23.49 -3.04
N VAL A 24 25.48 -23.68 -4.31
CA VAL A 24 24.53 -22.83 -5.05
C VAL A 24 23.23 -22.62 -4.27
N ASN A 25 22.84 -23.59 -3.44
CA ASN A 25 21.67 -23.47 -2.57
C ASN A 25 21.88 -22.41 -1.48
N SER A 26 23.06 -22.36 -0.86
CA SER A 26 23.40 -21.35 0.15
C SER A 26 23.44 -19.93 -0.44
N ALA A 27 23.94 -19.76 -1.68
CA ALA A 27 23.90 -18.48 -2.39
C ALA A 27 22.45 -18.04 -2.67
N SER A 28 21.60 -19.00 -3.06
CA SER A 28 20.19 -18.75 -3.38
C SER A 28 19.40 -18.24 -2.18
N GLU A 29 19.65 -18.75 -0.98
CA GLU A 29 18.98 -18.27 0.24
C GLU A 29 19.32 -16.81 0.60
N LEU A 30 20.54 -16.34 0.29
CA LEU A 30 21.00 -14.99 0.62
C LEU A 30 20.42 -13.90 -0.29
N VAL A 31 20.07 -14.27 -1.52
CA VAL A 31 19.44 -13.39 -2.52
C VAL A 31 17.96 -13.70 -2.73
N ASP A 32 17.41 -14.65 -1.96
CA ASP A 32 15.97 -14.84 -1.84
C ASP A 32 15.34 -13.57 -1.27
N LEU A 33 14.32 -13.08 -1.95
CA LEU A 33 13.62 -11.85 -1.59
C LEU A 33 12.67 -12.08 -0.40
N ASP A 34 12.25 -13.31 -0.15
CA ASP A 34 11.35 -13.67 0.96
C ASP A 34 12.10 -14.03 2.26
N SER A 35 13.38 -14.41 2.17
CA SER A 35 14.21 -14.80 3.32
C SER A 35 14.70 -13.60 4.14
N ILE A 36 14.97 -12.45 3.51
CA ILE A 36 15.49 -11.26 4.18
C ILE A 36 14.53 -10.69 5.24
N ASP A 37 13.23 -10.92 5.05
CA ASP A 37 12.17 -10.53 5.97
C ASP A 37 12.28 -11.29 7.32
N TYR A 38 12.85 -12.51 7.30
CA TYR A 38 13.17 -13.28 8.50
C TYR A 38 14.42 -12.73 9.20
N VAL A 39 15.42 -12.27 8.45
CA VAL A 39 16.62 -11.60 9.01
C VAL A 39 16.22 -10.33 9.75
N LEU A 40 15.37 -9.48 9.16
CA LEU A 40 14.87 -8.28 9.85
C LEU A 40 14.19 -8.61 11.18
N ARG A 41 13.32 -9.63 11.20
CA ARG A 41 12.59 -10.03 12.40
C ARG A 41 13.47 -10.63 13.50
N LYS A 42 14.67 -11.10 13.16
CA LYS A 42 15.70 -11.49 14.13
C LYS A 42 16.45 -10.30 14.70
N CYS A 43 16.61 -9.24 13.89
CA CYS A 43 17.43 -8.07 14.22
C CYS A 43 16.63 -6.88 14.76
N LEU A 44 15.31 -6.85 14.59
CA LEU A 44 14.43 -5.73 14.94
C LEU A 44 13.12 -6.26 15.52
N THR A 45 12.59 -5.53 16.50
CA THR A 45 11.22 -5.71 16.99
C THR A 45 10.20 -5.29 15.93
N ILE A 46 8.95 -5.75 16.09
CA ILE A 46 7.86 -5.37 15.17
C ILE A 46 7.61 -3.86 15.22
N GLU A 47 7.77 -3.24 16.39
CA GLU A 47 7.66 -1.81 16.60
C GLU A 47 8.75 -1.06 15.84
N GLU A 48 10.02 -1.48 15.95
CA GLU A 48 11.13 -0.87 15.19
C GLU A 48 10.96 -1.03 13.68
N MET A 49 10.51 -2.20 13.22
CA MET A 49 10.19 -2.42 11.80
C MET A 49 9.06 -1.51 11.32
N ARG A 50 8.03 -1.31 12.15
CA ARG A 50 6.91 -0.41 11.84
C ARG A 50 7.31 1.05 11.88
N GLU A 51 8.19 1.46 12.79
CA GLU A 51 8.68 2.84 12.86
C GLU A 51 9.61 3.16 11.69
N ALA A 52 10.51 2.23 11.36
CA ALA A 52 11.41 2.36 10.21
C ALA A 52 10.69 2.20 8.86
N GLY A 53 9.51 1.56 8.85
CA GLY A 53 8.80 1.21 7.62
C GLY A 53 9.49 0.10 6.81
N SER A 54 10.34 -0.68 7.45
CA SER A 54 11.19 -1.71 6.83
C SER A 54 10.41 -3.01 6.62
N PHE A 55 9.58 -3.04 5.57
CA PHE A 55 8.99 -4.28 5.05
C PHE A 55 9.51 -4.49 3.63
N PHE A 56 10.15 -5.63 3.40
CA PHE A 56 10.74 -5.90 2.09
C PHE A 56 9.74 -6.52 1.13
N THR A 57 9.86 -6.15 -0.15
CA THR A 57 9.00 -6.68 -1.21
C THR A 57 9.35 -8.14 -1.46
N GLY A 58 8.40 -9.05 -1.27
CA GLY A 58 8.57 -10.47 -1.58
C GLY A 58 8.73 -10.74 -3.08
N GLN A 59 9.20 -11.93 -3.43
CA GLN A 59 9.61 -12.26 -4.81
C GLN A 59 8.49 -12.04 -5.82
N GLN A 60 7.30 -12.58 -5.56
CA GLN A 60 6.17 -12.55 -6.49
C GLN A 60 5.74 -11.11 -6.83
N LEU A 61 5.68 -10.24 -5.81
CA LEU A 61 5.30 -8.85 -5.97
C LEU A 61 6.39 -8.06 -6.70
N ALA A 62 7.66 -8.33 -6.43
CA ALA A 62 8.78 -7.71 -7.15
C ALA A 62 8.72 -8.06 -8.64
N THR A 63 8.60 -9.36 -8.97
CA THR A 63 8.50 -9.81 -10.37
C THR A 63 7.30 -9.19 -11.09
N GLU A 64 6.13 -9.12 -10.43
CA GLU A 64 4.94 -8.48 -11.02
C GLU A 64 5.17 -7.00 -11.33
N VAL A 65 5.85 -6.27 -10.43
CA VAL A 65 6.15 -4.85 -10.64
C VAL A 65 7.05 -4.66 -11.86
N LEU A 66 8.09 -5.47 -12.01
CA LEU A 66 9.06 -5.33 -13.09
C LEU A 66 8.57 -5.88 -14.44
N SER A 67 7.74 -6.92 -14.46
CA SER A 67 7.21 -7.51 -15.69
C SER A 67 6.26 -6.59 -16.46
N ASN A 68 5.76 -5.55 -15.80
CA ASN A 68 4.75 -4.64 -16.34
C ASN A 68 5.33 -3.35 -16.95
N PHE A 69 6.65 -3.14 -16.95
CA PHE A 69 7.26 -1.97 -17.59
C PHE A 69 6.95 -1.96 -19.09
N GLN A 70 6.71 -0.77 -19.66
CA GLN A 70 6.48 -0.64 -21.10
C GLN A 70 7.80 -0.79 -21.84
N THR A 71 8.84 -0.16 -21.32
CA THR A 71 10.21 -0.32 -21.82
C THR A 71 10.95 -1.37 -20.98
N ARG A 72 11.50 -2.39 -21.63
CA ARG A 72 12.27 -3.42 -20.93
C ARG A 72 13.58 -2.85 -20.39
N ILE A 73 13.86 -3.13 -19.12
CA ILE A 73 15.14 -2.81 -18.48
C ILE A 73 16.29 -3.49 -19.25
N ASN A 74 17.29 -2.71 -19.63
CA ASN A 74 18.49 -3.13 -20.35
C ASN A 74 19.69 -2.24 -19.94
N PHE A 75 20.82 -2.36 -20.63
CA PHE A 75 22.03 -1.59 -20.30
C PHE A 75 22.02 -0.11 -20.72
N ASP A 76 21.02 0.32 -21.48
CA ASP A 76 20.77 1.74 -21.78
C ASP A 76 19.81 2.38 -20.74
N SER A 77 19.32 1.57 -19.80
CA SER A 77 18.44 2.03 -18.73
C SER A 77 19.25 2.58 -17.55
N ILE A 78 18.64 3.53 -16.85
CA ILE A 78 19.01 3.92 -15.49
C ILE A 78 17.76 3.74 -14.63
N VAL A 79 17.82 2.79 -13.68
CA VAL A 79 16.72 2.36 -12.84
C VAL A 79 16.97 2.80 -11.40
N LEU A 80 16.07 3.60 -10.84
CA LEU A 80 16.17 4.11 -9.48
C LEU A 80 15.17 3.41 -8.55
N ASP A 81 15.67 2.86 -7.44
CA ASP A 81 14.88 2.61 -6.24
C ASP A 81 15.17 3.66 -5.15
N PRO A 82 14.27 4.62 -4.93
CA PRO A 82 14.53 5.76 -4.05
C PRO A 82 14.39 5.44 -2.55
N THR A 83 13.95 4.22 -2.22
CA THR A 83 13.79 3.73 -0.83
C THR A 83 14.15 2.24 -0.81
N CYS A 84 15.36 1.91 -1.25
CA CYS A 84 15.71 0.56 -1.68
C CYS A 84 15.85 -0.45 -0.54
N GLY A 85 16.03 0.00 0.71
CA GLY A 85 16.30 -0.88 1.82
C GLY A 85 17.46 -1.83 1.50
N ALA A 86 17.28 -3.12 1.77
CA ALA A 86 18.27 -4.16 1.45
C ALA A 86 18.30 -4.56 -0.04
N GLY A 87 17.65 -3.81 -0.93
CA GLY A 87 17.80 -3.92 -2.38
C GLY A 87 16.93 -4.96 -3.07
N ASN A 88 15.81 -5.41 -2.49
CA ASN A 88 14.99 -6.48 -3.09
C ASN A 88 14.55 -6.16 -4.53
N LEU A 89 14.06 -4.95 -4.78
CA LEU A 89 13.64 -4.55 -6.12
C LEU A 89 14.84 -4.39 -7.07
N LEU A 90 16.00 -3.93 -6.58
CA LEU A 90 17.23 -3.81 -7.36
C LEU A 90 17.83 -5.18 -7.74
N ILE A 91 17.77 -6.16 -6.84
CA ILE A 91 18.13 -7.55 -7.14
C ILE A 91 17.22 -8.08 -8.23
N GLU A 92 15.90 -7.85 -8.12
CA GLU A 92 14.97 -8.26 -9.16
C GLU A 92 15.27 -7.56 -10.50
N CYS A 93 15.63 -6.26 -10.50
CA CYS A 93 16.09 -5.57 -11.71
C CYS A 93 17.33 -6.22 -12.32
N SER A 94 18.32 -6.60 -11.50
CA SER A 94 19.56 -7.22 -11.99
C SER A 94 19.30 -8.52 -12.76
N ARG A 95 18.20 -9.23 -12.46
CA ARG A 95 17.81 -10.47 -13.16
C ARG A 95 17.34 -10.25 -14.59
N PHE A 96 17.01 -9.01 -14.96
CA PHE A 96 16.71 -8.63 -16.34
C PHE A 96 17.95 -8.26 -17.15
N LEU A 97 19.09 -8.04 -16.48
CA LEU A 97 20.37 -7.72 -17.10
C LEU A 97 21.18 -8.99 -17.35
N ASP A 98 21.94 -9.03 -18.43
CA ASP A 98 22.87 -10.13 -18.69
C ASP A 98 24.06 -10.09 -17.72
N VAL A 99 24.77 -11.21 -17.65
CA VAL A 99 26.04 -11.34 -16.93
C VAL A 99 27.19 -11.48 -17.90
N GLU A 100 28.38 -11.12 -17.45
CA GLU A 100 29.63 -11.27 -18.19
C GLU A 100 30.46 -12.44 -17.66
N GLU A 101 31.63 -12.71 -18.26
CA GLU A 101 32.53 -13.77 -17.80
C GLU A 101 33.01 -13.53 -16.36
N THR A 102 33.29 -12.27 -16.01
CA THR A 102 33.88 -11.91 -14.72
C THR A 102 33.04 -10.95 -13.88
N LEU A 103 33.26 -11.00 -12.57
CA LEU A 103 32.48 -10.27 -11.59
C LEU A 103 32.70 -8.77 -11.75
N SER A 104 33.95 -8.34 -11.90
CA SER A 104 34.29 -6.93 -12.07
C SER A 104 33.52 -6.30 -13.23
N ILE A 105 33.51 -6.94 -14.41
CA ILE A 105 32.81 -6.43 -15.60
C ILE A 105 31.29 -6.46 -15.40
N THR A 106 30.76 -7.56 -14.84
CA THR A 106 29.31 -7.68 -14.59
C THR A 106 28.81 -6.57 -13.67
N ILE A 107 29.49 -6.37 -12.54
CA ILE A 107 29.08 -5.38 -11.53
C ILE A 107 29.32 -3.96 -12.03
N GLU A 108 30.38 -3.70 -12.80
CA GLU A 108 30.57 -2.40 -13.45
C GLU A 108 29.41 -2.08 -14.41
N ARG A 109 28.98 -3.04 -15.23
CA ARG A 109 27.84 -2.85 -16.14
C ARG A 109 26.53 -2.66 -15.36
N TRP A 110 26.30 -3.46 -14.31
CA TRP A 110 25.11 -3.33 -13.47
C TRP A 110 25.08 -2.01 -12.70
N GLY A 111 26.22 -1.52 -12.19
CA GLY A 111 26.32 -0.28 -11.43
C GLY A 111 26.03 0.99 -12.23
N ARG A 112 26.15 0.93 -13.56
CA ARG A 112 25.71 2.00 -14.48
C ARG A 112 24.19 2.05 -14.63
N VAL A 113 23.51 0.94 -14.40
CA VAL A 113 22.05 0.81 -14.56
C VAL A 113 21.33 0.96 -13.23
N LEU A 114 21.86 0.37 -12.16
CA LEU A 114 21.17 0.25 -10.86
C LEU A 114 21.52 1.42 -9.92
N CYS A 115 20.52 2.22 -9.59
CA CYS A 115 20.59 3.32 -8.63
C CYS A 115 19.70 3.03 -7.42
N GLY A 116 20.17 3.32 -6.21
CA GLY A 116 19.45 2.98 -4.99
C GLY A 116 19.71 3.95 -3.84
N TYR A 117 18.67 4.38 -3.15
CA TYR A 117 18.78 5.26 -1.97
C TYR A 117 18.06 4.69 -0.76
N ASP A 118 18.69 4.83 0.40
CA ASP A 118 18.11 4.55 1.71
C ASP A 118 18.80 5.42 2.75
N ILE A 119 18.13 5.77 3.85
CA ILE A 119 18.73 6.57 4.91
C ILE A 119 19.70 5.76 5.80
N HIS A 120 19.68 4.43 5.69
CA HIS A 120 20.46 3.54 6.53
C HIS A 120 21.61 2.89 5.76
N GLU A 121 22.85 3.25 6.13
CA GLU A 121 24.06 2.70 5.51
C GLU A 121 24.13 1.16 5.56
N SER A 122 23.66 0.56 6.66
CA SER A 122 23.63 -0.91 6.79
C SER A 122 22.75 -1.59 5.74
N PHE A 123 21.67 -0.94 5.29
CA PHE A 123 20.80 -1.45 4.24
C PHE A 123 21.42 -1.26 2.86
N ILE A 124 22.07 -0.12 2.63
CA ILE A 124 22.83 0.15 1.40
C ILE A 124 23.94 -0.89 1.21
N GLU A 125 24.71 -1.17 2.25
CA GLU A 125 25.76 -2.19 2.18
C GLU A 125 25.16 -3.58 1.90
N ALA A 126 24.05 -3.95 2.58
CA ALA A 126 23.36 -5.20 2.32
C ALA A 126 22.86 -5.31 0.87
N ALA A 127 22.28 -4.24 0.33
CA ALA A 127 21.81 -4.18 -1.05
C ALA A 127 22.95 -4.45 -2.03
N LYS A 128 24.08 -3.76 -1.87
CA LYS A 128 25.26 -3.98 -2.72
C LYS A 128 25.81 -5.40 -2.61
N LEU A 129 25.98 -5.91 -1.38
CA LEU A 129 26.47 -7.27 -1.14
C LEU A 129 25.58 -8.32 -1.80
N ARG A 130 24.25 -8.17 -1.69
CA ARG A 130 23.30 -9.11 -2.29
C ARG A 130 23.28 -9.03 -3.82
N ILE A 131 23.49 -7.85 -4.41
CA ILE A 131 23.67 -7.70 -5.87
C ILE A 131 24.95 -8.42 -6.33
N VAL A 132 26.05 -8.28 -5.59
CA VAL A 132 27.31 -9.01 -5.89
C VAL A 132 27.11 -10.52 -5.81
N ILE A 133 26.43 -11.00 -4.76
CA ILE A 133 26.11 -12.43 -4.60
C ILE A 133 25.17 -12.93 -5.70
N GLU A 134 24.22 -12.11 -6.15
CA GLU A 134 23.32 -12.46 -7.27
C GLU A 134 24.10 -12.67 -8.57
N ALA A 135 25.12 -11.85 -8.86
CA ALA A 135 26.01 -12.08 -10.00
C ALA A 135 26.78 -13.41 -9.86
N LEU A 136 27.37 -13.69 -8.70
CA LEU A 136 28.07 -14.95 -8.45
C LEU A 136 27.16 -16.17 -8.58
N ARG A 137 25.92 -16.09 -8.04
CA ARG A 137 24.89 -17.13 -8.15
C ARG A 137 24.58 -17.46 -9.61
N ARG A 138 24.69 -16.48 -10.50
CA ARG A 138 24.47 -16.62 -11.94
C ARG A 138 25.69 -17.16 -12.71
N GLY A 139 26.75 -17.58 -12.01
CA GLY A 139 27.88 -18.31 -12.57
C GLY A 139 29.07 -17.44 -12.98
N VAL A 140 29.10 -16.19 -12.57
CA VAL A 140 30.17 -15.25 -12.93
C VAL A 140 31.47 -15.56 -12.17
N ARG A 141 32.62 -15.52 -12.85
CA ARG A 141 33.93 -15.78 -12.21
C ARG A 141 34.35 -14.60 -11.33
N ARG A 142 34.62 -14.86 -10.05
CA ARG A 142 35.24 -13.85 -9.16
C ARG A 142 36.68 -13.57 -9.58
N ASP A 143 36.94 -12.31 -9.91
CA ASP A 143 38.24 -11.80 -10.36
C ASP A 143 38.70 -10.55 -9.59
N CYS A 144 37.87 -10.02 -8.69
CA CYS A 144 38.13 -8.84 -7.88
C CYS A 144 37.80 -9.08 -6.39
N SER A 145 38.24 -8.16 -5.52
CA SER A 145 37.88 -8.18 -4.11
C SER A 145 36.43 -7.73 -3.91
N ILE A 146 35.88 -7.97 -2.72
CA ILE A 146 34.53 -7.49 -2.42
C ILE A 146 34.49 -5.96 -2.44
N ASP A 147 35.51 -5.29 -1.90
CA ASP A 147 35.52 -3.84 -1.80
C ASP A 147 35.60 -3.18 -3.19
N ASP A 148 36.34 -3.79 -4.14
CA ASP A 148 36.36 -3.36 -5.54
C ASP A 148 34.96 -3.51 -6.18
N ALA A 149 34.29 -4.65 -5.97
CA ALA A 149 32.94 -4.86 -6.49
C ALA A 149 31.92 -3.88 -5.88
N LEU A 150 31.99 -3.62 -4.57
CA LEU A 150 31.10 -2.66 -3.90
C LEU A 150 31.34 -1.21 -4.37
N ALA A 151 32.58 -0.88 -4.75
CA ALA A 151 32.95 0.42 -5.30
C ALA A 151 32.32 0.67 -6.68
N CYS A 152 32.12 -0.37 -7.49
CA CYS A 152 31.43 -0.29 -8.78
C CYS A 152 29.92 0.00 -8.66
N LEU A 153 29.33 -0.11 -7.46
CA LEU A 153 27.92 0.18 -7.18
C LEU A 153 27.75 1.55 -6.48
N ASP A 154 28.47 2.58 -6.93
CA ASP A 154 28.51 3.92 -6.33
C ASP A 154 27.16 4.68 -6.36
N ASN A 155 26.30 4.33 -7.31
CA ASN A 155 24.93 4.85 -7.43
C ASN A 155 23.94 4.27 -6.41
N ILE A 156 24.36 3.26 -5.64
CA ILE A 156 23.60 2.73 -4.50
C ILE A 156 24.22 3.32 -3.22
N LYS A 157 23.56 4.28 -2.58
CA LYS A 157 24.18 5.08 -1.50
C LYS A 157 23.20 5.58 -0.45
N ALA A 158 23.73 5.90 0.73
CA ALA A 158 22.93 6.44 1.81
C ALA A 158 22.47 7.86 1.47
N LYS A 159 21.15 8.05 1.32
CA LYS A 159 20.55 9.33 0.94
C LYS A 159 19.08 9.37 1.37
N ASP A 160 18.66 10.50 1.91
CA ASP A 160 17.25 10.77 2.16
C ASP A 160 16.56 11.15 0.85
N VAL A 161 15.50 10.39 0.51
CA VAL A 161 14.69 10.60 -0.69
C VAL A 161 14.12 12.01 -0.77
N LEU A 162 13.78 12.66 0.35
CA LEU A 162 13.23 14.01 0.36
C LEU A 162 14.27 15.10 0.05
N ASN A 163 15.55 14.74 0.06
CA ASN A 163 16.66 15.64 -0.29
C ASN A 163 17.13 15.46 -1.74
N ILE A 164 16.48 14.60 -2.52
CA ILE A 164 16.76 14.43 -3.94
C ILE A 164 16.33 15.68 -4.71
N LYS A 165 17.15 16.10 -5.66
CA LYS A 165 16.88 17.20 -6.59
C LYS A 165 16.85 16.68 -8.02
N SER A 166 16.32 17.47 -8.95
CA SER A 166 16.26 17.09 -10.37
C SER A 166 17.63 16.75 -10.96
N ASP A 167 18.70 17.43 -10.54
CA ASP A 167 20.07 17.13 -10.97
C ASP A 167 20.53 15.72 -10.57
N ASP A 168 20.04 15.21 -9.44
CA ASP A 168 20.35 13.85 -8.97
C ASP A 168 19.61 12.76 -9.77
N LEU A 169 18.58 13.16 -10.53
CA LEU A 169 17.72 12.27 -11.30
C LEU A 169 17.96 12.41 -12.81
N MET A 170 19.00 13.14 -13.21
CA MET A 170 19.36 13.33 -14.60
C MET A 170 19.65 11.97 -15.26
N GLY A 171 18.95 11.67 -16.35
CA GLY A 171 19.09 10.41 -17.08
C GLY A 171 18.33 9.22 -16.49
N VAL A 172 17.68 9.34 -15.32
CA VAL A 172 16.85 8.27 -14.77
C VAL A 172 15.71 7.96 -15.73
N THR A 173 15.68 6.72 -16.21
CA THR A 173 14.69 6.23 -17.18
C THR A 173 13.52 5.52 -16.50
N HIS A 174 13.79 4.80 -15.41
CA HIS A 174 12.80 4.01 -14.68
C HIS A 174 12.88 4.28 -13.18
N VAL A 175 11.74 4.31 -12.51
CA VAL A 175 11.62 4.30 -11.06
C VAL A 175 10.82 3.09 -10.63
N ILE A 176 11.41 2.31 -9.72
CA ILE A 176 10.75 1.23 -8.98
C ILE A 176 10.71 1.62 -7.51
N ALA A 177 9.54 1.67 -6.88
CA ALA A 177 9.46 2.16 -5.50
C ALA A 177 8.55 1.31 -4.62
N ASN A 178 9.04 0.98 -3.43
CA ASN A 178 8.22 0.54 -2.30
C ASN A 178 8.50 1.44 -1.09
N PRO A 179 7.98 2.69 -1.09
CA PRO A 179 8.26 3.64 -0.03
C PRO A 179 7.61 3.20 1.30
N PRO A 180 8.08 3.70 2.46
CA PRO A 180 7.53 3.32 3.75
C PRO A 180 6.04 3.69 3.88
N PHE A 181 5.27 2.91 4.66
CA PHE A 181 3.82 3.11 4.87
C PHE A 181 3.48 3.79 6.20
N THR A 182 4.45 4.42 6.83
CA THR A 182 4.36 5.02 8.17
C THR A 182 3.65 6.37 8.15
N ALA A 183 3.34 6.93 9.32
CA ALA A 183 2.69 8.24 9.42
C ALA A 183 3.74 9.34 9.58
N TRP A 184 3.88 10.22 8.59
CA TRP A 184 4.73 11.40 8.63
C TRP A 184 3.90 12.68 8.73
N GLU A 185 4.51 13.75 9.22
CA GLU A 185 3.92 15.08 9.08
C GLU A 185 3.92 15.48 7.61
N SER A 186 2.79 16.01 7.14
CA SER A 186 2.68 16.52 5.78
C SER A 186 3.71 17.64 5.52
N PRO A 187 4.33 17.70 4.34
CA PRO A 187 5.10 18.87 3.92
C PRO A 187 4.29 20.17 4.08
N LYS A 188 4.95 21.25 4.50
CA LYS A 188 4.28 22.51 4.85
C LYS A 188 3.85 23.32 3.63
N THR A 189 4.52 23.14 2.49
CA THR A 189 4.36 23.95 1.28
C THR A 189 3.96 23.08 0.09
N ASN A 190 3.05 23.60 -0.74
CA ASN A 190 2.61 22.98 -2.01
C ASN A 190 2.12 21.53 -1.92
N TYR A 191 1.70 21.09 -0.74
CA TYR A 191 1.22 19.73 -0.49
C TYR A 191 -0.30 19.67 -0.40
N TRP A 192 -0.88 18.54 -0.83
CA TRP A 192 -2.33 18.36 -0.99
C TRP A 192 -3.10 18.15 0.33
N LYS A 193 -2.42 18.15 1.50
CA LYS A 193 -3.04 17.93 2.82
C LYS A 193 -2.20 18.46 3.98
N ARG A 194 -2.82 18.71 5.14
CA ARG A 194 -2.14 19.07 6.39
C ARG A 194 -2.24 17.96 7.45
N GLY A 195 -1.26 17.91 8.35
CA GLY A 195 -1.17 16.99 9.49
C GLY A 195 -0.58 15.63 9.10
N LYS A 196 -0.79 14.59 9.93
CA LYS A 196 -0.22 13.27 9.68
C LYS A 196 -0.79 12.59 8.42
N VAL A 197 0.09 12.18 7.51
CA VAL A 197 -0.22 11.47 6.26
C VAL A 197 0.65 10.24 6.11
N ASN A 198 0.25 9.32 5.24
CA ASN A 198 1.06 8.16 4.91
C ASN A 198 2.32 8.59 4.14
N SER A 199 3.49 8.12 4.56
CA SER A 199 4.79 8.54 4.03
C SER A 199 5.01 8.13 2.58
N ALA A 200 4.44 7.02 2.11
CA ALA A 200 4.44 6.66 0.69
C ALA A 200 3.85 7.74 -0.20
N GLY A 201 2.79 8.43 0.28
CA GLY A 201 2.20 9.55 -0.44
C GLY A 201 3.12 10.78 -0.49
N VAL A 202 3.96 10.98 0.54
CA VAL A 202 4.94 12.07 0.60
C VAL A 202 6.09 11.81 -0.37
N VAL A 203 6.63 10.58 -0.34
CA VAL A 203 7.72 10.16 -1.23
C VAL A 203 7.29 10.24 -2.70
N MET A 204 6.12 9.70 -3.05
CA MET A 204 5.61 9.76 -4.42
C MET A 204 5.36 11.21 -4.88
N ASP A 205 4.83 12.07 -4.00
CA ASP A 205 4.63 13.49 -4.32
C ASP A 205 5.97 14.19 -4.60
N HIS A 206 7.00 13.92 -3.78
CA HIS A 206 8.33 14.46 -3.98
C HIS A 206 8.95 13.99 -5.31
N LEU A 207 8.91 12.69 -5.59
CA LEU A 207 9.46 12.12 -6.83
C LEU A 207 8.79 12.72 -8.08
N LEU A 208 7.46 12.80 -8.12
CA LEU A 208 6.73 13.39 -9.26
C LEU A 208 7.00 14.89 -9.48
N ARG A 209 7.65 15.57 -8.52
CA ARG A 209 8.09 16.97 -8.69
C ARG A 209 9.53 17.08 -9.17
N THR A 210 10.32 16.02 -9.06
CA THR A 210 11.76 16.04 -9.33
C THR A 210 12.15 15.21 -10.54
N LEU A 211 11.35 14.19 -10.90
CA LEU A 211 11.64 13.25 -11.97
C LEU A 211 11.74 13.91 -13.36
N PRO A 212 12.60 13.38 -14.23
CA PRO A 212 12.70 13.85 -15.61
C PRO A 212 11.47 13.44 -16.43
N PRO A 213 11.10 14.22 -17.46
CA PRO A 213 10.07 13.86 -18.45
C PRO A 213 10.23 12.44 -18.98
N LEU A 214 9.10 11.76 -19.22
CA LEU A 214 9.05 10.42 -19.81
C LEU A 214 9.62 9.29 -18.94
N CYS A 215 9.98 9.55 -17.68
CA CYS A 215 10.37 8.50 -16.75
C CYS A 215 9.21 7.53 -16.50
N GLU A 216 9.45 6.22 -16.68
CA GLU A 216 8.50 5.16 -16.32
C GLU A 216 8.53 4.91 -14.82
N ILE A 217 7.37 4.91 -14.18
CA ILE A 217 7.23 4.80 -12.72
C ILE A 217 6.37 3.59 -12.39
N HIS A 218 6.90 2.73 -11.53
CA HIS A 218 6.25 1.56 -10.98
C HIS A 218 6.37 1.58 -9.45
N ALA A 219 5.27 1.82 -8.74
CA ALA A 219 5.26 2.00 -7.30
C ALA A 219 4.28 1.05 -6.60
N ILE A 220 4.74 0.40 -5.54
CA ILE A 220 3.92 -0.36 -4.59
C ILE A 220 3.45 0.62 -3.52
N LEU A 221 2.14 0.84 -3.44
CA LEU A 221 1.54 1.86 -2.57
C LEU A 221 0.42 1.27 -1.71
N PRO A 222 0.21 1.76 -0.47
CA PRO A 222 -0.84 1.23 0.40
C PRO A 222 -2.23 1.69 -0.07
N ASP A 223 -3.22 0.78 -0.07
CA ASP A 223 -4.58 1.02 -0.62
C ASP A 223 -5.31 2.21 0.01
N VAL A 224 -4.86 2.66 1.18
CA VAL A 224 -5.33 3.90 1.82
C VAL A 224 -5.18 5.13 0.93
N LEU A 225 -4.14 5.18 0.09
CA LEU A 225 -3.91 6.28 -0.86
C LEU A 225 -4.89 6.23 -2.04
N ARG A 226 -5.28 5.02 -2.43
CA ARG A 226 -6.21 4.78 -3.54
C ARG A 226 -7.65 5.11 -3.18
N SER A 227 -8.05 4.96 -1.92
CA SER A 227 -9.47 5.05 -1.53
C SER A 227 -9.80 6.23 -0.60
N GLY A 228 -11.09 6.49 -0.44
CA GLY A 228 -11.63 7.47 0.53
C GLY A 228 -11.34 8.94 0.22
N SER A 229 -12.07 9.84 0.89
CA SER A 229 -11.91 11.29 0.73
C SER A 229 -10.60 11.82 1.31
N ARG A 230 -9.99 11.10 2.27
CA ARG A 230 -8.77 11.53 2.97
C ARG A 230 -7.62 11.78 1.99
N TYR A 231 -7.49 10.96 0.95
CA TYR A 231 -6.39 10.98 -0.02
C TYR A 231 -6.85 11.36 -1.44
N GLN A 232 -8.02 12.00 -1.58
CA GLN A 232 -8.47 12.50 -2.89
C GLN A 232 -7.47 13.52 -3.47
N GLY A 233 -6.91 14.40 -2.63
CA GLY A 233 -5.89 15.37 -3.05
C GLY A 233 -4.62 14.71 -3.61
N PHE A 234 -4.18 13.60 -3.00
CA PHE A 234 -3.06 12.79 -3.50
C PHE A 234 -3.37 12.26 -4.90
N ARG A 235 -4.53 11.61 -5.08
CA ARG A 235 -4.92 11.06 -6.38
C ARG A 235 -5.03 12.13 -7.47
N ASN A 236 -5.60 13.28 -7.13
CA ASN A 236 -5.70 14.41 -8.06
C ASN A 236 -4.31 14.94 -8.45
N PHE A 237 -3.39 15.04 -7.50
CA PHE A 237 -2.01 15.48 -7.76
C PHE A 237 -1.25 14.48 -8.64
N VAL A 238 -1.30 13.19 -8.30
CA VAL A 238 -0.64 12.16 -9.11
C VAL A 238 -1.25 12.13 -10.52
N SER A 239 -2.58 12.16 -10.64
CA SER A 239 -3.26 12.27 -11.94
C SER A 239 -2.99 13.55 -12.70
N SER A 240 -2.40 14.58 -12.11
CA SER A 240 -1.98 15.78 -12.83
C SER A 240 -0.51 15.77 -13.23
N LYS A 241 0.24 14.72 -12.88
CA LYS A 241 1.68 14.59 -13.12
C LYS A 241 2.10 13.33 -13.88
N MET A 242 1.18 12.39 -14.06
CA MET A 242 1.48 11.17 -14.80
C MET A 242 0.24 10.63 -15.52
N LYS A 243 0.51 9.84 -16.56
CA LYS A 243 -0.46 9.01 -17.26
C LYS A 243 -0.19 7.56 -16.89
N GLY A 244 -1.23 6.82 -16.52
CA GLY A 244 -1.01 5.46 -16.06
C GLY A 244 -2.25 4.78 -15.51
N ASP A 245 -2.02 3.63 -14.89
CA ASP A 245 -3.05 2.77 -14.36
C ASP A 245 -2.70 2.32 -12.94
N CYS A 246 -3.74 1.92 -12.22
CA CYS A 246 -3.64 1.46 -10.86
C CYS A 246 -4.26 0.07 -10.75
N ASN A 247 -3.44 -0.92 -10.41
CA ASN A 247 -3.89 -2.31 -10.27
C ASN A 247 -3.88 -2.74 -8.81
N ILE A 248 -4.97 -3.35 -8.35
CA ILE A 248 -5.03 -3.91 -7.01
C ILE A 248 -4.15 -5.16 -6.95
N TRP A 249 -3.20 -5.18 -6.01
CA TRP A 249 -2.46 -6.39 -5.68
C TRP A 249 -3.15 -7.18 -4.56
N GLY A 250 -3.60 -6.47 -3.53
CA GLY A 250 -4.14 -7.07 -2.31
C GLY A 250 -3.10 -7.08 -1.21
N ARG A 251 -3.11 -8.12 -0.37
CA ARG A 251 -2.26 -8.15 0.84
C ARG A 251 -0.78 -8.14 0.48
N PHE A 252 -0.02 -7.21 1.06
CA PHE A 252 1.42 -7.03 0.81
C PHE A 252 2.23 -8.30 1.11
N SER A 253 2.00 -8.90 2.28
CA SER A 253 2.60 -10.20 2.63
C SER A 253 1.75 -10.92 3.68
N SER A 254 2.00 -12.22 3.88
CA SER A 254 1.32 -12.99 4.94
C SER A 254 1.62 -12.44 6.35
N LYS A 255 2.74 -11.71 6.50
CA LYS A 255 3.24 -11.19 7.77
C LYS A 255 2.97 -9.69 7.99
N ALA A 256 2.43 -9.00 6.99
CA ALA A 256 1.97 -7.61 7.07
C ALA A 256 0.45 -7.55 6.82
N ASP A 257 -0.27 -6.84 7.68
CA ASP A 257 -1.72 -6.66 7.55
C ASP A 257 -2.05 -5.36 6.83
N VAL A 258 -1.55 -5.25 5.59
CA VAL A 258 -1.74 -4.08 4.74
C VAL A 258 -2.05 -4.55 3.33
N ASP A 259 -3.15 -4.07 2.74
CA ASP A 259 -3.40 -4.18 1.31
C ASP A 259 -2.68 -3.06 0.55
N VAL A 260 -2.07 -3.43 -0.57
CA VAL A 260 -1.35 -2.55 -1.49
C VAL A 260 -1.93 -2.63 -2.89
N PHE A 261 -1.57 -1.64 -3.70
CA PHE A 261 -1.84 -1.57 -5.12
C PHE A 261 -0.55 -1.19 -5.85
N LEU A 262 -0.53 -1.47 -7.15
CA LEU A 262 0.54 -1.10 -8.06
C LEU A 262 0.11 0.14 -8.84
N LEU A 263 0.85 1.22 -8.71
CA LEU A 263 0.74 2.38 -9.58
C LEU A 263 1.79 2.25 -10.67
N LYS A 264 1.36 2.20 -11.93
CA LYS A 264 2.26 2.14 -13.09
C LYS A 264 1.93 3.25 -14.08
N GLY A 265 2.95 3.82 -14.71
CA GLY A 265 2.72 4.81 -15.75
C GLY A 265 3.97 5.59 -16.13
N ILE A 266 3.77 6.62 -16.93
CA ILE A 266 4.83 7.50 -17.41
C ILE A 266 4.61 8.90 -16.83
N TYR A 267 5.68 9.48 -16.29
CA TYR A 267 5.69 10.88 -15.93
C TYR A 267 5.55 11.76 -17.17
N SER A 268 4.52 12.60 -17.17
CA SER A 268 4.23 13.54 -18.25
C SER A 268 3.63 14.79 -17.67
N GLU A 269 4.04 15.96 -18.18
CA GLU A 269 3.39 17.23 -17.83
C GLU A 269 2.07 17.43 -18.59
N ASN A 270 1.90 16.74 -19.73
CA ASN A 270 0.75 16.87 -20.63
C ASN A 270 0.03 15.52 -20.79
N ASP A 271 -1.30 15.53 -20.89
CA ASP A 271 -2.16 14.34 -21.07
C ASP A 271 -2.28 13.41 -19.83
N ASN A 272 -2.70 14.01 -18.71
CA ASN A 272 -2.60 13.40 -17.38
C ASN A 272 -3.95 12.80 -16.94
N LYS A 273 -4.01 11.47 -16.90
CA LYS A 273 -5.14 10.71 -16.36
C LYS A 273 -4.62 9.38 -15.85
N VAL A 274 -4.73 9.15 -14.54
CA VAL A 274 -4.51 7.83 -13.94
C VAL A 274 -5.85 7.12 -13.80
N SER A 275 -5.93 5.89 -14.29
CA SER A 275 -7.09 5.02 -14.10
C SER A 275 -7.05 4.42 -12.68
N TRP A 276 -7.57 5.14 -11.69
CA TRP A 276 -7.58 4.69 -10.29
C TRP A 276 -8.57 3.57 -9.97
N PHE A 277 -9.64 3.48 -10.77
CA PHE A 277 -10.74 2.53 -10.65
C PHE A 277 -11.22 2.16 -12.06
N ASP A 278 -11.83 1.00 -12.21
CA ASP A 278 -12.34 0.51 -13.48
C ASP A 278 -13.38 1.47 -14.11
N GLU A 279 -13.23 1.74 -15.41
CA GLU A 279 -14.10 2.71 -16.10
C GLU A 279 -15.55 2.22 -16.27
N THR A 280 -15.79 0.91 -16.19
CA THR A 280 -17.14 0.32 -16.18
C THR A 280 -18.00 0.85 -15.03
N GLU A 281 -17.39 1.28 -13.92
CA GLU A 281 -18.09 1.90 -12.79
C GLU A 281 -18.56 3.35 -13.08
N LYS A 282 -17.96 4.03 -14.08
CA LYS A 282 -18.36 5.41 -14.44
C LYS A 282 -19.74 5.46 -15.10
N GLN A 283 -20.28 4.33 -15.53
CA GLN A 283 -21.58 4.22 -16.21
C GLN A 283 -22.72 3.77 -15.29
N VAL A 284 -22.50 3.63 -13.98
CA VAL A 284 -23.57 3.29 -13.04
C VAL A 284 -24.50 4.50 -12.88
N GLY A 285 -25.73 4.37 -13.38
CA GLY A 285 -26.72 5.44 -13.41
C GLY A 285 -27.24 5.84 -12.04
N ARG A 286 -27.39 4.88 -11.11
CA ARG A 286 -27.95 5.14 -9.77
C ARG A 286 -27.12 4.52 -8.65
N LYS A 287 -26.81 5.34 -7.64
CA LYS A 287 -25.98 4.98 -6.49
C LYS A 287 -26.79 5.03 -5.19
N LEU A 288 -26.31 4.33 -4.17
CA LEU A 288 -26.97 4.25 -2.87
C LEU A 288 -27.23 5.64 -2.25
N GLY A 289 -26.30 6.58 -2.41
CA GLY A 289 -26.45 7.95 -1.89
C GLY A 289 -27.58 8.78 -2.53
N ASP A 290 -28.14 8.33 -3.65
CA ASP A 290 -29.24 8.99 -4.34
C ASP A 290 -30.59 8.71 -3.67
N ASP A 291 -30.73 7.52 -3.08
CA ASP A 291 -31.97 7.02 -2.47
C ASP A 291 -31.94 7.04 -0.93
N PHE A 292 -30.73 7.08 -0.36
CA PHE A 292 -30.52 6.89 1.07
C PHE A 292 -29.62 7.96 1.68
N ASP A 293 -29.94 8.34 2.91
CA ASP A 293 -29.07 9.13 3.75
C ASP A 293 -28.11 8.22 4.52
N VAL A 294 -26.82 8.39 4.25
CA VAL A 294 -25.75 7.58 4.83
C VAL A 294 -24.91 8.42 5.80
N CYS A 295 -24.75 7.93 7.02
CA CYS A 295 -23.91 8.57 8.02
C CYS A 295 -23.23 7.55 8.95
N ILE A 296 -22.24 8.00 9.71
CA ILE A 296 -21.67 7.22 10.81
C ILE A 296 -22.60 7.31 12.03
N GLY A 297 -22.70 6.22 12.80
CA GLY A 297 -23.33 6.21 14.12
C GLY A 297 -22.83 7.37 14.98
N PRO A 298 -23.71 8.23 15.51
CA PRO A 298 -23.28 9.45 16.20
C PRO A 298 -22.60 9.20 17.55
N LEU A 299 -22.84 8.05 18.19
CA LEU A 299 -22.40 7.77 19.55
C LEU A 299 -21.00 7.13 19.55
N VAL A 300 -20.06 7.74 20.27
CA VAL A 300 -18.71 7.23 20.53
C VAL A 300 -18.65 6.64 21.94
N GLY A 301 -18.73 5.31 22.04
CA GLY A 301 -19.04 4.61 23.31
C GLY A 301 -18.11 4.93 24.49
N TYR A 302 -16.82 5.14 24.22
CA TYR A 302 -15.79 5.43 25.23
C TYR A 302 -15.61 6.93 25.52
N ARG A 303 -16.12 7.81 24.65
CA ARG A 303 -15.90 9.26 24.73
C ARG A 303 -17.13 10.00 25.25
N ASP A 304 -18.31 9.58 24.81
CA ASP A 304 -19.54 10.28 25.15
C ASP A 304 -20.00 9.93 26.58
N PRO A 305 -20.38 10.94 27.39
CA PRO A 305 -20.94 10.71 28.72
C PRO A 305 -22.26 9.93 28.64
N LYS A 306 -22.58 9.20 29.72
CA LYS A 306 -23.84 8.44 29.85
C LYS A 306 -24.93 9.31 30.46
N GLU A 307 -25.29 10.38 29.77
CA GLU A 307 -26.26 11.39 30.21
C GLU A 307 -27.35 11.63 29.17
N GLY A 308 -28.41 12.34 29.57
CA GLY A 308 -29.59 12.57 28.73
C GLY A 308 -30.64 11.45 28.79
N PRO A 309 -31.60 11.46 27.85
CA PRO A 309 -32.67 10.48 27.81
C PRO A 309 -32.14 9.07 27.51
N GLU A 310 -32.83 8.06 28.02
CA GLU A 310 -32.48 6.66 27.78
C GLU A 310 -33.06 6.18 26.44
N HIS A 311 -32.19 5.71 25.54
CA HIS A 311 -32.54 5.26 24.21
C HIS A 311 -32.15 3.80 23.98
N PRO A 312 -32.89 3.03 23.17
CA PRO A 312 -32.38 1.78 22.60
C PRO A 312 -31.00 1.98 21.97
N TYR A 313 -30.09 1.04 22.19
CA TYR A 313 -28.69 1.17 21.82
C TYR A 313 -28.23 0.05 20.89
N VAL A 314 -27.75 0.40 19.69
CA VAL A 314 -27.25 -0.56 18.69
C VAL A 314 -25.75 -0.38 18.44
N HIS A 315 -25.03 -1.50 18.44
CA HIS A 315 -23.59 -1.61 18.24
C HIS A 315 -23.25 -2.94 17.55
N PRO A 316 -22.00 -3.15 17.06
CA PRO A 316 -21.66 -4.30 16.22
C PRO A 316 -21.93 -5.69 16.83
N LYS A 317 -21.95 -5.80 18.17
CA LYS A 317 -22.16 -7.08 18.88
C LYS A 317 -23.63 -7.45 19.01
N ASN A 318 -24.56 -6.48 19.04
CA ASN A 318 -25.99 -6.72 19.16
C ASN A 318 -26.76 -6.52 17.85
N ALA A 319 -26.04 -6.35 16.74
CA ALA A 319 -26.56 -6.26 15.38
C ALA A 319 -26.27 -7.58 14.60
N PRO A 320 -27.19 -8.56 14.63
CA PRO A 320 -27.05 -9.81 13.91
C PRO A 320 -27.14 -9.60 12.40
N ILE A 321 -26.32 -10.33 11.66
CA ILE A 321 -26.16 -10.13 10.22
C ILE A 321 -27.38 -10.70 9.49
N TRP A 322 -27.93 -9.92 8.56
CA TRP A 322 -29.08 -10.27 7.71
C TRP A 322 -30.43 -10.40 8.41
N GLU A 323 -30.56 -9.86 9.61
CA GLU A 323 -31.78 -9.91 10.40
C GLU A 323 -32.52 -8.56 10.48
N THR A 324 -33.76 -8.61 10.95
CA THR A 324 -34.58 -7.43 11.27
C THR A 324 -34.84 -7.37 12.77
N LEU A 325 -34.32 -6.36 13.43
CA LEU A 325 -34.55 -6.11 14.85
C LEU A 325 -35.76 -5.21 15.06
N ARG A 326 -36.69 -5.69 15.89
CA ARG A 326 -37.88 -4.95 16.35
C ARG A 326 -37.75 -4.45 17.78
N GLN A 327 -36.70 -4.89 18.47
CA GLN A 327 -36.31 -4.49 19.82
C GLN A 327 -34.79 -4.66 19.96
N LEU A 328 -34.18 -3.94 20.90
CA LEU A 328 -32.77 -4.07 21.25
C LEU A 328 -32.66 -4.47 22.73
N PRO A 329 -31.72 -5.37 23.08
CA PRO A 329 -31.55 -5.84 24.45
C PRO A 329 -30.94 -4.78 25.36
N GLU A 330 -30.25 -3.78 24.78
CA GLU A 330 -29.50 -2.77 25.50
C GLU A 330 -30.08 -1.38 25.28
N LYS A 331 -29.99 -0.55 26.33
CA LYS A 331 -30.29 0.87 26.30
C LYS A 331 -29.10 1.68 26.78
N ARG A 332 -29.03 2.94 26.36
CA ARG A 332 -28.00 3.88 26.79
C ARG A 332 -28.57 5.29 26.90
N LYS A 333 -28.18 6.00 27.97
CA LYS A 333 -28.38 7.44 28.08
C LYS A 333 -27.48 8.16 27.07
N PHE A 334 -28.07 8.96 26.20
CA PHE A 334 -27.33 9.72 25.19
C PHE A 334 -28.02 11.05 24.87
N SER A 335 -27.29 12.15 25.03
CA SER A 335 -27.74 13.51 24.73
C SER A 335 -27.51 13.93 23.28
N GLY A 336 -26.74 13.14 22.51
CA GLY A 336 -26.41 13.43 21.12
C GLY A 336 -27.50 13.03 20.11
N ARG A 337 -27.13 13.05 18.82
CA ARG A 337 -28.06 12.76 17.73
C ARG A 337 -28.50 11.30 17.72
N VAL A 338 -29.80 11.07 17.88
CA VAL A 338 -30.46 9.76 17.75
C VAL A 338 -31.09 9.58 16.37
N ILE A 339 -31.41 8.33 16.00
CA ILE A 339 -31.95 7.98 14.68
C ILE A 339 -33.24 7.19 14.85
N THR A 340 -34.29 7.60 14.14
CA THR A 340 -35.59 6.93 14.13
C THR A 340 -35.72 5.97 12.94
N GLY A 341 -36.29 4.79 13.21
CA GLY A 341 -36.54 3.73 12.22
C GLY A 341 -37.63 4.06 11.19
N PRO A 342 -37.69 3.28 10.10
CA PRO A 342 -36.81 2.17 9.77
C PRO A 342 -35.49 2.63 9.14
N PHE A 343 -34.39 1.91 9.42
CA PHE A 343 -33.10 2.10 8.74
C PHE A 343 -32.29 0.80 8.73
N VAL A 344 -31.22 0.77 7.95
CA VAL A 344 -30.24 -0.33 7.94
C VAL A 344 -28.96 0.14 8.63
N VAL A 345 -28.35 -0.74 9.42
CA VAL A 345 -27.00 -0.54 9.95
C VAL A 345 -26.05 -1.53 9.29
N VAL A 346 -24.86 -1.04 8.90
CA VAL A 346 -23.77 -1.85 8.33
C VAL A 346 -22.59 -1.79 9.28
N LYS A 347 -21.94 -2.93 9.55
CA LYS A 347 -20.72 -2.95 10.36
C LYS A 347 -19.61 -2.23 9.61
N ARG A 348 -18.95 -1.27 10.26
CA ARG A 348 -17.90 -0.48 9.62
C ARG A 348 -16.61 -1.26 9.45
N THR A 349 -16.28 -2.11 10.43
CA THR A 349 -15.11 -2.99 10.35
C THR A 349 -15.44 -4.18 9.46
N SER A 350 -14.76 -4.25 8.31
CA SER A 350 -14.87 -5.35 7.36
C SER A 350 -13.58 -5.54 6.57
N SER A 351 -13.10 -6.78 6.52
CA SER A 351 -11.93 -7.23 5.75
C SER A 351 -12.30 -7.54 4.29
N PRO A 352 -11.39 -7.35 3.30
CA PRO A 352 -11.58 -7.83 1.93
C PRO A 352 -11.86 -9.34 1.84
N THR A 353 -11.41 -10.10 2.84
CA THR A 353 -11.59 -11.56 2.94
C THR A 353 -12.89 -11.96 3.63
N ASP A 354 -13.69 -11.02 4.13
CA ASP A 354 -14.98 -11.35 4.73
C ASP A 354 -15.93 -11.86 3.67
N ARG A 355 -16.72 -12.89 3.99
CA ARG A 355 -17.78 -13.40 3.11
C ARG A 355 -18.76 -12.31 2.66
N TYR A 356 -19.01 -11.34 3.54
CA TYR A 356 -19.88 -10.20 3.24
C TYR A 356 -19.26 -8.91 3.75
N ARG A 357 -18.80 -8.09 2.80
CA ARG A 357 -18.16 -6.80 3.05
C ARG A 357 -19.10 -5.80 3.71
N ALA A 358 -20.37 -5.79 3.30
CA ALA A 358 -21.40 -4.91 3.84
C ALA A 358 -22.38 -5.66 4.76
N SER A 359 -21.86 -6.38 5.76
CA SER A 359 -22.68 -7.09 6.74
C SER A 359 -23.67 -6.15 7.46
N ALA A 360 -24.96 -6.39 7.28
CA ALA A 360 -26.00 -5.43 7.66
C ALA A 360 -27.14 -6.00 8.51
N THR A 361 -27.88 -5.13 9.18
CA THR A 361 -29.07 -5.43 10.00
C THR A 361 -30.13 -4.36 9.77
N ILE A 362 -31.40 -4.75 9.61
CA ILE A 362 -32.52 -3.80 9.60
C ILE A 362 -32.90 -3.46 11.03
N ILE A 363 -33.05 -2.17 11.32
CA ILE A 363 -33.60 -1.67 12.57
C ILE A 363 -35.00 -1.13 12.30
N MET A 364 -36.01 -1.80 12.88
CA MET A 364 -37.43 -1.48 12.72
C MET A 364 -38.06 -1.13 14.07
N ILE A 365 -37.41 -0.24 14.81
CA ILE A 365 -37.87 0.29 16.09
C ILE A 365 -38.37 1.72 15.86
N LYS A 366 -39.55 2.06 16.39
CA LYS A 366 -40.17 3.39 16.21
C LYS A 366 -39.55 4.46 17.12
N GLU A 367 -39.03 4.06 18.27
CA GLU A 367 -38.36 4.95 19.22
C GLU A 367 -37.04 5.49 18.64
N PRO A 368 -36.58 6.68 19.07
CA PRO A 368 -35.26 7.19 18.70
C PRO A 368 -34.12 6.33 19.29
N ILE A 369 -33.14 5.99 18.45
CA ILE A 369 -32.11 4.98 18.75
C ILE A 369 -30.74 5.63 18.78
N ALA A 370 -29.95 5.29 19.79
CA ALA A 370 -28.54 5.63 19.87
C ALA A 370 -27.71 4.62 19.05
N VAL A 371 -26.93 5.10 18.08
CA VAL A 371 -26.15 4.23 17.17
C VAL A 371 -24.66 4.47 17.35
N GLU A 372 -23.93 3.40 17.60
CA GLU A 372 -22.48 3.37 17.85
C GLU A 372 -21.64 3.67 16.59
N ASN A 373 -20.52 4.37 16.73
CA ASN A 373 -19.70 4.91 15.63
C ASN A 373 -18.90 3.86 14.81
N HIS A 374 -18.86 2.60 15.25
CA HIS A 374 -18.44 1.46 14.45
C HIS A 374 -19.56 0.90 13.55
N MET A 375 -20.72 1.55 13.51
CA MET A 375 -21.80 1.26 12.56
C MET A 375 -21.96 2.41 11.54
N ILE A 376 -22.27 2.05 10.30
CA ILE A 376 -22.73 2.97 9.26
C ILE A 376 -24.25 2.84 9.20
N VAL A 377 -24.95 3.96 9.26
CA VAL A 377 -26.41 4.04 9.19
C VAL A 377 -26.81 4.42 7.77
N ILE A 378 -27.76 3.68 7.22
CA ILE A 378 -28.32 3.89 5.88
C ILE A 378 -29.84 4.00 6.05
N LYS A 379 -30.35 5.23 5.99
CA LYS A 379 -31.78 5.52 6.15
C LYS A 379 -32.41 5.82 4.80
N PRO A 380 -33.49 5.11 4.39
CA PRO A 380 -34.16 5.41 3.14
C PRO A 380 -34.86 6.77 3.22
N ARG A 381 -34.77 7.58 2.16
CA ARG A 381 -35.43 8.89 2.11
C ARG A 381 -36.95 8.80 2.11
N ASP A 382 -37.50 7.70 1.60
CA ASP A 382 -38.94 7.39 1.66
C ASP A 382 -39.41 6.89 3.03
N ASN A 383 -38.49 6.65 3.98
CA ASN A 383 -38.76 6.10 5.31
C ASN A 383 -39.51 4.75 5.33
N THR A 384 -39.39 3.93 4.27
CA THR A 384 -40.13 2.65 4.18
C THR A 384 -39.29 1.44 4.55
N LEU A 385 -39.93 0.44 5.18
CA LEU A 385 -39.33 -0.87 5.41
C LEU A 385 -39.00 -1.59 4.09
N ARG A 386 -39.82 -1.38 3.05
CA ARG A 386 -39.62 -1.98 1.72
C ARG A 386 -38.28 -1.58 1.13
N SER A 387 -37.90 -0.31 1.26
CA SER A 387 -36.60 0.20 0.80
C SER A 387 -35.44 -0.36 1.62
N CYS A 388 -35.59 -0.54 2.94
CA CYS A 388 -34.61 -1.27 3.76
C CYS A 388 -34.44 -2.73 3.32
N GLN A 389 -35.53 -3.45 3.03
CA GLN A 389 -35.49 -4.84 2.58
C GLN A 389 -34.87 -4.98 1.19
N ARG A 390 -35.14 -4.03 0.27
CA ARG A 390 -34.46 -3.96 -1.03
C ARG A 390 -32.96 -3.76 -0.84
N LEU A 391 -32.57 -2.82 0.01
CA LEU A 391 -31.17 -2.55 0.31
C LEU A 391 -30.45 -3.79 0.87
N MET A 392 -31.08 -4.55 1.76
CA MET A 392 -30.47 -5.79 2.28
C MET A 392 -30.13 -6.80 1.19
N ARG A 393 -30.96 -6.91 0.14
CA ARG A 393 -30.67 -7.79 -1.00
C ARG A 393 -29.46 -7.31 -1.79
N ILE A 394 -29.34 -5.99 -2.02
CA ILE A 394 -28.21 -5.37 -2.70
C ILE A 394 -26.92 -5.59 -1.90
N LEU A 395 -26.93 -5.25 -0.60
CA LEU A 395 -25.75 -5.37 0.26
C LEU A 395 -25.25 -6.82 0.44
N ARG A 396 -26.13 -7.80 0.27
CA ARG A 396 -25.80 -9.23 0.36
C ARG A 396 -25.31 -9.81 -0.97
N ALA A 397 -25.51 -9.12 -2.09
CA ALA A 397 -25.12 -9.61 -3.40
C ALA A 397 -23.59 -9.61 -3.58
N GLU A 398 -23.09 -10.58 -4.34
CA GLU A 398 -21.65 -10.69 -4.63
C GLU A 398 -21.12 -9.46 -5.36
N ALA A 399 -21.92 -8.86 -6.25
CA ALA A 399 -21.57 -7.61 -6.92
C ALA A 399 -21.23 -6.46 -5.94
N THR A 400 -21.87 -6.41 -4.77
CA THR A 400 -21.51 -5.43 -3.73
C THR A 400 -20.17 -5.76 -3.08
N ASN A 401 -19.85 -7.05 -2.87
CA ASN A 401 -18.52 -7.45 -2.38
C ASN A 401 -17.43 -7.06 -3.38
N GLU A 402 -17.64 -7.40 -4.66
CA GLU A 402 -16.73 -7.07 -5.76
C GLU A 402 -16.52 -5.57 -5.86
N PHE A 403 -17.61 -4.77 -5.93
CA PHE A 403 -17.54 -3.32 -5.92
C PHE A 403 -16.77 -2.78 -4.71
N LEU A 404 -17.05 -3.27 -3.50
CA LEU A 404 -16.35 -2.78 -2.31
C LEU A 404 -14.88 -3.18 -2.31
N ASN A 405 -14.52 -4.36 -2.78
CA ASN A 405 -13.13 -4.82 -2.89
C ASN A 405 -12.36 -4.09 -3.99
N GLN A 406 -13.04 -3.72 -5.06
CA GLN A 406 -12.57 -2.82 -6.11
C GLN A 406 -12.37 -1.41 -5.57
N ARG A 407 -13.31 -0.86 -4.79
CA ARG A 407 -13.30 0.56 -4.41
C ARG A 407 -12.44 0.90 -3.19
N ILE A 408 -12.35 0.00 -2.22
CA ILE A 408 -11.62 0.20 -0.96
C ILE A 408 -11.23 -1.13 -0.34
N ARG A 409 -9.96 -1.40 -0.07
CA ARG A 409 -9.55 -2.67 0.57
C ARG A 409 -9.22 -2.55 2.05
N LEU A 410 -9.37 -1.34 2.59
CA LEU A 410 -9.18 -1.10 4.02
C LEU A 410 -10.17 -1.90 4.88
N ARG A 411 -9.74 -2.22 6.11
CA ARG A 411 -10.58 -2.86 7.14
C ARG A 411 -11.77 -2.02 7.60
N HIS A 412 -11.87 -0.76 7.19
CA HIS A 412 -12.96 0.12 7.57
C HIS A 412 -13.65 0.67 6.33
N LEU A 413 -14.92 0.30 6.17
CA LEU A 413 -15.79 0.97 5.22
C LEU A 413 -15.95 2.45 5.60
N THR A 414 -16.14 3.27 4.57
CA THR A 414 -16.36 4.72 4.74
C THR A 414 -17.72 5.09 4.19
N VAL A 415 -18.32 6.14 4.74
CA VAL A 415 -19.60 6.68 4.23
C VAL A 415 -19.51 7.01 2.74
N GLY A 416 -18.39 7.58 2.29
CA GLY A 416 -18.20 7.93 0.87
C GLY A 416 -18.33 6.71 -0.03
N VAL A 417 -17.61 5.63 0.28
CA VAL A 417 -17.67 4.41 -0.53
C VAL A 417 -19.03 3.72 -0.44
N VAL A 418 -19.65 3.67 0.75
CA VAL A 418 -21.00 3.08 0.90
C VAL A 418 -22.05 3.86 0.09
N LYS A 419 -21.95 5.19 0.02
CA LYS A 419 -22.83 6.01 -0.82
C LYS A 419 -22.68 5.71 -2.32
N GLU A 420 -21.53 5.20 -2.73
CA GLU A 420 -21.25 4.93 -4.14
C GLU A 420 -21.65 3.52 -4.59
N ILE A 421 -22.13 2.66 -3.67
CA ILE A 421 -22.61 1.31 -4.01
C ILE A 421 -23.69 1.41 -5.11
N PRO A 422 -23.53 0.72 -6.25
CA PRO A 422 -24.53 0.63 -7.30
C PRO A 422 -25.86 0.06 -6.80
N LEU A 423 -26.99 0.59 -7.28
CA LEU A 423 -28.32 0.07 -6.93
C LEU A 423 -28.98 -0.80 -8.02
N ASP A 424 -28.43 -0.79 -9.23
CA ASP A 424 -29.00 -1.43 -10.42
C ASP A 424 -28.44 -2.84 -10.66
#